data_AF-A0AAD0D9Q1-F1
#
_entry.id   AF-A0AAD0D9Q1-F1
#
_cell.length_a   1.000
_cell.length_b   1.000
_cell.length_c   1.000
_cell.angle_alpha   90.00
_cell.angle_beta   90.00
_cell.angle_gamma   90.00
#
_symmetry.space_group_name_H-M   'P 1'
#
loop_
_entity.id
_entity.type
_entity.pdbx_description
1 polymer ?
#
loop_
_entity_poly.entity_id
_entity_poly.type
_entity_poly.pdbx_seq_one_letter_code
_entity_poly.pdbx_strand_id
1 'polypeptide(L)' 'MDMKKHAVVRLKRDDMPLHIILHTNELLALAEKSDKEIDYSDIPETTDEQWGNAVRGKF' A
#
# COMPACT_ATOMS: atom_id res chain seq x y z
N MET A 1 4.10 -11.54 -23.87
CA MET A 1 3.95 -10.78 -22.61
C MET A 1 4.80 -11.48 -21.56
N ASP A 2 6.08 -11.11 -21.48
CA ASP A 2 7.00 -11.72 -20.52
C ASP A 2 6.68 -11.24 -19.11
N MET A 3 6.04 -12.11 -18.33
CA MET A 3 5.85 -11.88 -16.90
C MET A 3 7.23 -11.95 -16.23
N LYS A 4 7.75 -10.79 -15.82
CA LYS A 4 8.98 -10.71 -15.02
C LYS A 4 8.79 -11.57 -13.76
N LYS A 5 9.59 -12.63 -13.65
CA LYS A 5 9.65 -13.47 -12.45
C LYS A 5 10.20 -12.60 -11.32
N HIS A 6 9.37 -12.26 -10.33
CA HIS A 6 9.84 -11.56 -9.15
C HIS A 6 10.68 -12.53 -8.32
N ALA A 7 12.01 -12.41 -8.43
CA ALA A 7 12.92 -13.10 -7.54
C ALA A 7 12.75 -12.54 -6.12
N VAL A 8 12.64 -13.41 -5.13
CA VAL A 8 12.65 -12.99 -3.71
C VAL A 8 14.08 -12.55 -3.38
N VAL A 9 14.32 -11.25 -3.39
CA VAL A 9 15.62 -10.65 -3.07
C VAL A 9 15.75 -10.57 -1.56
N ARG A 10 16.74 -11.29 -1.00
CA ARG A 10 17.10 -11.18 0.42
C ARG A 10 18.04 -9.99 0.58
N LEU A 11 17.50 -8.83 0.94
CA LEU A 11 18.30 -7.64 1.22
C LEU A 11 18.81 -7.67 2.66
N LYS A 12 20.12 -7.46 2.82
CA LYS A 12 20.71 -7.14 4.12
C LYS A 12 20.41 -5.67 4.42
N ARG A 13 20.25 -5.31 5.70
CA ARG A 13 19.97 -3.93 6.11
C ARG A 13 21.04 -2.95 5.60
N ASP A 14 22.29 -3.40 5.57
CA ASP A 14 23.44 -2.59 5.13
C ASP A 14 23.52 -2.44 3.60
N ASP A 15 22.84 -3.30 2.84
CA ASP A 15 22.76 -3.27 1.37
C ASP A 15 21.39 -2.77 0.89
N MET A 16 20.66 -2.03 1.74
CA MET A 16 19.35 -1.48 1.39
C MET A 16 19.49 -0.47 0.23
N PRO A 17 18.81 -0.70 -0.90
CA PRO A 17 18.76 0.26 -1.98
C PRO A 17 18.21 1.60 -1.49
N LEU A 18 18.79 2.70 -1.99
CA LEU A 18 18.39 4.07 -1.63
C LEU A 18 16.87 4.30 -1.76
N HIS A 19 16.23 3.72 -2.78
CA HIS A 19 14.79 3.88 -3.00
C HIS A 19 13.95 3.28 -1.85
N ILE A 20 14.42 2.22 -1.17
CA ILE A 20 13.71 1.65 -0.03
C ILE A 20 13.85 2.59 1.18
N ILE A 21 15.04 3.14 1.41
CA ILE A 21 15.29 4.09 2.51
C ILE A 21 14.41 5.34 2.33
N LEU A 22 14.40 5.90 1.13
CA LEU A 22 13.55 7.06 0.79
C LEU A 22 12.07 6.73 1.00
N HIS A 23 11.61 5.58 0.49
CA HIS A 23 10.24 5.14 0.67
C HIS A 23 9.87 4.94 2.14
N THR A 24 10.77 4.36 2.96
CA THR A 24 10.52 4.21 4.40
C THR A 24 10.43 5.55 5.13
N ASN A 25 11.24 6.54 4.74
CA ASN A 25 11.18 7.87 5.32
C ASN A 25 9.89 8.61 4.94
N GLU A 26 9.44 8.45 3.68
CA GLU A 26 8.15 8.98 3.23
C GLU A 26 7.00 8.38 4.04
N LEU A 27 7.01 7.05 4.27
CA LEU A 27 5.98 6.39 5.08
C LEU A 27 5.99 6.85 6.54
N LEU A 28 7.16 7.03 7.14
CA LEU A 28 7.27 7.56 8.50
C LEU A 28 6.72 8.99 8.58
N ALA A 29 7.08 9.84 7.62
CA ALA A 29 6.57 11.21 7.55
C ALA A 29 5.05 11.26 7.33
N LEU A 30 4.49 10.32 6.56
CA LEU A 30 3.04 10.19 6.40
C LEU A 30 2.35 9.70 7.67
N ALA A 31 2.96 8.79 8.42
CA ALA A 31 2.43 8.26 9.67
C ALA A 31 2.39 9.30 10.80
N GLU A 32 3.25 10.32 10.75
CA GLU A 32 3.26 11.44 11.70
C GLU A 32 2.18 12.49 11.41
N LYS A 33 1.57 12.49 10.21
CA LYS A 33 0.50 13.41 9.87
C LYS A 33 -0.79 13.06 10.62
N SER A 34 -1.58 14.09 10.93
CA SER A 34 -2.90 13.90 11.54
C SER A 34 -3.91 13.43 10.50
N ASP A 35 -4.81 12.52 10.90
CA ASP A 35 -5.94 12.07 10.08
C ASP A 35 -6.81 13.22 9.53
N LYS A 36 -6.81 14.39 10.19
CA LYS A 36 -7.53 15.59 9.74
C LYS A 36 -6.98 16.17 8.43
N GLU A 37 -5.74 15.86 8.10
CA GLU A 37 -5.08 16.30 6.85
C GLU A 37 -5.31 15.30 5.70
N ILE A 38 -5.93 14.15 5.98
CA ILE A 38 -6.25 13.16 4.96
C ILE A 38 -7.46 13.66 4.16
N ASP A 39 -7.27 13.82 2.86
CA ASP A 39 -8.32 14.17 1.93
C ASP A 39 -9.09 12.90 1.52
N TYR A 40 -10.36 12.84 1.92
CA TYR A 40 -11.27 11.75 1.58
C TYR A 40 -12.24 12.11 0.44
N SER A 41 -12.09 13.29 -0.18
CA SER A 41 -13.04 13.77 -1.20
C SER A 41 -13.08 12.92 -2.47
N ASP A 42 -11.96 12.27 -2.80
CA ASP A 42 -11.86 11.36 -3.94
C ASP A 42 -12.40 9.95 -3.65
N ILE A 43 -12.75 9.64 -2.40
CA ILE A 43 -13.27 8.32 -2.03
C ILE A 43 -14.80 8.34 -2.21
N PRO A 44 -15.35 7.55 -3.15
CA PRO A 44 -16.79 7.44 -3.30
C PRO A 44 -17.40 6.81 -2.05
N GLU A 45 -18.61 7.25 -1.67
CA GLU A 45 -19.35 6.62 -0.59
C GLU A 45 -19.57 5.13 -0.87
N THR A 46 -19.29 4.30 0.13
CA THR A 46 -19.58 2.87 0.07
C THR A 46 -20.91 2.56 0.73
N THR A 47 -21.83 1.95 -0.03
CA THR A 47 -23.15 1.53 0.48
C THR A 47 -23.22 0.01 0.66
N ASP A 48 -24.10 -0.46 1.54
CA ASP A 48 -24.30 -1.90 1.81
C ASP A 48 -24.65 -2.70 0.54
N GLU A 49 -25.33 -2.07 -0.42
CA GLU A 49 -25.68 -2.66 -1.72
C GLU A 49 -24.43 -3.05 -2.54
N GLN A 50 -23.35 -2.28 -2.44
CA GLN A 50 -22.08 -2.58 -3.12
C GLN A 50 -21.42 -3.85 -2.56
N TRP A 51 -21.67 -4.16 -1.29
CA TRP A 51 -21.16 -5.35 -0.60
C TRP A 51 -22.08 -6.56 -0.72
N GLY A 52 -23.28 -6.42 -1.30
CA GLY A 52 -24.25 -7.51 -1.42
C GLY A 52 -23.76 -8.74 -2.19
N ASN A 53 -22.80 -8.54 -3.10
CA ASN A 53 -22.14 -9.61 -3.86
C ASN A 53 -20.72 -9.94 -3.35
N ALA A 54 -20.28 -9.34 -2.24
CA ALA A 54 -18.99 -9.61 -1.63
C ALA A 54 -19.01 -10.99 -0.96
N VAL A 55 -18.85 -12.03 -1.77
CA VAL A 55 -18.72 -13.40 -1.29
C VAL A 55 -17.32 -13.56 -0.72
N ARG A 56 -17.22 -14.15 0.49
CA ARG A 56 -15.92 -14.56 1.03
C ARG A 56 -15.28 -15.55 0.05
N GLY A 57 -14.25 -15.08 -0.66
CA GLY A 57 -13.51 -15.90 -1.62
C GLY A 57 -12.96 -17.17 -0.96
N LYS A 58 -12.77 -18.21 -1.77
CA LYS A 58 -11.98 -19.38 -1.38
C LYS A 58 -10.50 -18.96 -1.42
N PHE A 59 -10.08 -18.19 -0.43
CA PHE A 59 -8.66 -17.92 -0.18
C PHE A 59 -7.99 -19.17 0.37
#